data_AF-A0A9E3BA16-F1
#
_entry.id   AF-A0A9E3BA16-F1
#
_cell.length_a   1.000
_cell.length_b   1.000
_cell.length_c   1.000
_cell.angle_alpha   90.00
_cell.angle_beta   90.00
_cell.angle_gamma   90.00
#
_symmetry.space_group_name_H-M   'P 1'
#
loop_
_entity.id
_entity.type
_entity.pdbx_description
1 polymer ?
#
loop_
_entity_poly.entity_id
_entity_poly.type
_entity_poly.pdbx_seq_one_letter_code
_entity_poly.pdbx_strand_id
1 'polypeptide(L)'
;MDKMHFTFSDTIAGYVTSVDANKKTFGLKTYDEREFQVRVTDVTYGELIQNLDEPFQAPNGKLDSMFVEGRYLFAYGLFYPEGGDYVFEAKHIIFTGNEANEFRFETQDWWIKQISALAKFYFNAQFPDDIIDYHSYRTRLTLEGLKVESTRQETDTISRMVYGFATTYLLTGEDRYLVAAEKGTEYLRTHLRAIDEDADIVYWYHAMDVEGGRERKIFASQFGDDYDAIPAYEQIYALAGPIQTYRITGDPAILRDAEMTINLFNKYFLDREKGGYFSHIDPVAFDPRAESLDQHRARKNWNSVGDHAPAYLINLWLATGEDKYADFLVSLADTIVQHFPDYAHSPFV
;
A
#
# COMPACT_ATOMS: atom_id res chain seq x y z
N MET A 1 32.52 -19.33 0.12
CA MET A 1 31.65 -18.36 -0.56
C MET A 1 32.02 -18.40 -2.03
N ASP A 2 31.06 -18.72 -2.90
CA ASP A 2 31.30 -18.70 -4.35
C ASP A 2 31.71 -17.28 -4.77
N LYS A 3 32.73 -17.20 -5.63
CA LYS A 3 33.21 -15.93 -6.16
C LYS A 3 32.19 -15.38 -7.16
N MET A 4 31.93 -14.08 -7.10
CA MET A 4 31.02 -13.43 -8.04
C MET A 4 31.62 -13.44 -9.45
N HIS A 5 30.84 -13.89 -10.44
CA HIS A 5 31.31 -14.03 -11.84
C HIS A 5 30.45 -13.26 -12.86
N PHE A 6 29.46 -12.49 -12.41
CA PHE A 6 28.58 -11.71 -13.27
C PHE A 6 28.45 -10.28 -12.76
N THR A 7 28.12 -9.37 -13.67
CA THR A 7 27.81 -7.97 -13.36
C THR A 7 26.31 -7.81 -13.16
N PHE A 8 25.92 -7.06 -12.15
CA PHE A 8 24.54 -6.64 -11.93
C PHE A 8 24.51 -5.24 -11.33
N SER A 9 23.35 -4.57 -11.39
CA SER A 9 23.11 -3.31 -10.71
C SER A 9 22.21 -3.49 -9.49
N ASP A 10 22.44 -2.66 -8.49
CA ASP A 10 21.61 -2.61 -7.29
C ASP A 10 21.71 -1.23 -6.63
N THR A 11 20.81 -0.96 -5.67
CA THR A 11 20.83 0.21 -4.80
C THR A 11 21.19 -0.21 -3.38
N ILE A 12 22.26 0.36 -2.84
CA ILE A 12 22.68 0.15 -1.45
C ILE A 12 22.27 1.38 -0.64
N ALA A 13 21.55 1.18 0.46
CA ALA A 13 21.19 2.22 1.41
C ALA A 13 21.96 2.03 2.73
N GLY A 14 22.60 3.08 3.24
CA GLY A 14 23.42 2.95 4.44
C GLY A 14 24.07 4.24 4.91
N TYR A 15 24.88 4.11 5.95
CA TYR A 15 25.66 5.18 6.55
C TYR A 15 27.08 5.19 6.03
N VAL A 16 27.61 6.36 5.68
CA VAL A 16 29.02 6.53 5.32
C VAL A 16 29.88 6.24 6.54
N THR A 17 30.87 5.35 6.42
CA THR A 17 31.76 4.95 7.52
C THR A 17 33.18 5.45 7.38
N SER A 18 33.62 5.78 6.17
CA SER A 18 34.96 6.30 5.89
C SER A 18 35.00 6.97 4.52
N VAL A 19 35.97 7.88 4.30
CA VAL A 19 36.15 8.56 3.02
C VAL A 19 37.64 8.59 2.65
N ASP A 20 37.99 8.08 1.47
CA ASP A 20 39.32 8.17 0.87
C ASP A 20 39.23 9.01 -0.42
N ALA A 21 39.45 10.31 -0.28
CA ALA A 21 39.39 11.27 -1.37
C ALA A 21 40.43 11.01 -2.47
N ASN A 22 41.58 10.41 -2.14
CA ASN A 22 42.62 10.10 -3.12
C ASN A 22 42.22 8.95 -4.03
N LYS A 23 41.53 7.94 -3.47
CA LYS A 23 41.01 6.80 -4.25
C LYS A 23 39.62 7.03 -4.82
N LYS A 24 38.97 8.14 -4.47
CA LYS A 24 37.56 8.41 -4.79
C LYS A 24 36.66 7.26 -4.32
N THR A 25 36.86 6.84 -3.08
CA THR A 25 36.08 5.76 -2.47
C THR A 25 35.56 6.17 -1.10
N PHE A 26 34.40 5.65 -0.72
CA PHE A 26 33.89 5.74 0.64
C PHE A 26 33.38 4.38 1.13
N GLY A 27 33.37 4.17 2.44
CA GLY A 27 32.74 3.01 3.06
C GLY A 27 31.26 3.28 3.32
N LEU A 28 30.40 2.30 3.07
CA LEU A 28 28.95 2.38 3.27
C LEU A 28 28.48 1.16 4.07
N LYS A 29 27.85 1.39 5.21
CA LYS A 29 27.33 0.33 6.08
C LYS A 29 25.81 0.31 6.08
N THR A 30 25.23 -0.82 5.71
CA THR A 30 23.79 -1.04 5.70
C THR A 30 23.24 -1.27 7.12
N TYR A 31 21.91 -1.18 7.27
CA TYR A 31 21.24 -1.43 8.54
C TYR A 31 21.43 -2.85 9.08
N ASP A 32 21.63 -3.84 8.20
CA ASP A 32 21.94 -5.22 8.56
C ASP A 32 23.46 -5.47 8.72
N GLU A 33 24.23 -4.41 8.98
CA GLU A 33 25.65 -4.43 9.33
C GLU A 33 26.62 -4.85 8.21
N ARG A 34 26.16 -5.02 6.96
CA ARG A 34 27.05 -5.27 5.82
C ARG A 34 27.81 -4.00 5.45
N GLU A 35 29.10 -4.14 5.15
CA GLU A 35 29.95 -3.04 4.69
C GLU A 35 30.31 -3.18 3.22
N PHE A 36 30.23 -2.06 2.50
CA PHE A 36 30.56 -1.95 1.09
C PHE A 36 31.58 -0.83 0.87
N GLN A 37 32.59 -1.09 0.06
CA GLN A 37 33.46 -0.04 -0.46
C GLN A 37 32.87 0.48 -1.76
N VAL A 38 32.43 1.74 -1.76
CA VAL A 38 31.81 2.39 -2.91
C VAL A 38 32.85 3.20 -3.66
N ARG A 39 33.05 2.92 -4.94
CA ARG A 39 33.88 3.71 -5.87
C ARG A 39 33.02 4.75 -6.58
N VAL A 40 33.47 6.01 -6.59
CA VAL A 40 32.87 7.07 -7.39
C VAL A 40 33.80 7.47 -8.53
N THR A 41 33.22 7.89 -9.64
CA THR A 41 33.92 8.23 -10.88
C THR A 41 33.50 9.62 -11.35
N ASP A 42 34.15 10.14 -12.39
CA ASP A 42 33.82 11.46 -12.95
C ASP A 42 32.43 11.50 -13.62
N VAL A 43 31.81 10.35 -13.87
CA VAL A 43 30.44 10.24 -14.39
C VAL A 43 29.40 9.95 -13.30
N THR A 44 29.82 9.77 -12.05
CA THR A 44 28.91 9.64 -10.92
C THR A 44 28.27 11.00 -10.65
N TYR A 45 26.94 11.05 -10.58
CA TYR A 45 26.21 12.24 -10.17
C TYR A 45 25.44 11.98 -8.87
N GLY A 46 25.06 13.05 -8.20
CA GLY A 46 24.23 12.97 -7.00
C GLY A 46 23.04 13.92 -7.08
N GLU A 47 21.96 13.52 -6.44
CA GLU A 47 20.74 14.30 -6.24
C GLU A 47 20.32 14.26 -4.78
N LEU A 48 19.47 15.20 -4.39
CA LEU A 48 18.73 15.09 -3.14
C LEU A 48 17.47 14.28 -3.40
N ILE A 49 17.04 13.48 -2.42
CA ILE A 49 15.71 12.87 -2.45
C ILE A 49 14.68 13.97 -2.75
N GLN A 50 13.70 13.70 -3.62
CA GLN A 50 12.75 14.68 -4.14
C GLN A 50 11.32 14.13 -4.16
N ASN A 51 10.32 15.01 -4.14
CA ASN A 51 8.94 14.60 -4.41
C ASN A 51 8.72 14.30 -5.91
N LEU A 52 7.65 13.57 -6.25
CA LEU A 52 7.38 13.13 -7.63
C LEU A 52 7.15 14.27 -8.63
N ASP A 53 6.71 15.44 -8.15
CA ASP A 53 6.48 16.63 -8.98
C ASP A 53 7.62 17.67 -8.87
N GLU A 54 8.66 17.37 -8.09
CA GLU A 54 9.86 18.20 -8.04
C GLU A 54 10.78 17.92 -9.25
N PRO A 55 11.38 18.97 -9.84
CA PRO A 55 12.48 18.77 -10.79
C PRO A 55 13.71 18.23 -10.05
N PHE A 56 14.70 17.76 -10.80
CA PHE A 56 16.01 17.34 -10.27
C PHE A 56 16.56 18.30 -9.21
N GLN A 57 16.87 17.77 -8.03
CA GLN A 57 17.38 18.54 -6.89
C GLN A 57 18.89 18.34 -6.74
N ALA A 58 19.66 19.29 -7.24
CA ALA A 58 21.12 19.25 -7.12
C ALA A 58 21.55 19.46 -5.65
N PRO A 59 22.56 18.73 -5.15
CA PRO A 59 23.17 19.04 -3.87
C PRO A 59 23.88 20.40 -3.91
N ASN A 60 23.88 21.15 -2.80
CA ASN A 60 24.50 22.48 -2.71
C ASN A 60 26.03 22.46 -2.86
N GLY A 61 26.67 21.32 -2.61
CA GLY A 61 28.12 21.13 -2.64
C GLY A 61 28.61 20.33 -3.85
N LYS A 62 29.94 20.26 -4.00
CA LYS A 62 30.55 19.27 -4.90
C LYS A 62 30.25 17.88 -4.38
N LEU A 63 30.10 16.90 -5.27
CA LEU A 63 29.78 15.52 -4.87
C LEU A 63 30.76 14.98 -3.82
N ASP A 64 32.06 15.18 -4.01
CA ASP A 64 33.10 14.69 -3.08
C ASP A 64 32.98 15.29 -1.67
N SER A 65 32.47 16.53 -1.53
CA SER A 65 32.25 17.16 -0.22
C SER A 65 30.98 16.68 0.47
N MET A 66 30.13 15.92 -0.22
CA MET A 66 28.89 15.39 0.36
C MET A 66 29.12 14.08 1.12
N PHE A 67 30.22 13.37 0.88
CA PHE A 67 30.56 12.16 1.62
C PHE A 67 31.15 12.54 2.99
N VAL A 68 30.33 12.41 4.03
CA VAL A 68 30.68 12.71 5.42
C VAL A 68 30.34 11.50 6.27
N GLU A 69 31.26 11.09 7.14
CA GLU A 69 31.01 9.98 8.07
C GLU A 69 29.71 10.19 8.86
N GLY A 70 28.92 9.13 9.01
CA GLY A 70 27.61 9.15 9.66
C GLY A 70 26.45 9.63 8.77
N ARG A 71 26.70 10.09 7.54
CA ARG A 71 25.62 10.48 6.61
C ARG A 71 24.90 9.27 6.04
N TYR A 72 23.57 9.27 6.07
CA TYR A 72 22.77 8.28 5.36
C TYR A 72 22.57 8.66 3.88
N LEU A 73 22.71 7.70 2.97
CA LEU A 73 22.50 7.91 1.54
C LEU A 73 22.09 6.61 0.84
N PHE A 74 21.62 6.75 -0.40
CA PHE A 74 21.41 5.64 -1.32
C PHE A 74 22.43 5.73 -2.46
N ALA A 75 23.10 4.62 -2.76
CA ALA A 75 24.03 4.52 -3.87
C ALA A 75 23.50 3.47 -4.86
N TYR A 76 23.06 3.91 -6.03
CA TYR A 76 22.76 3.03 -7.15
C TYR A 76 24.00 2.86 -8.02
N GLY A 77 24.37 1.62 -8.31
CA GLY A 77 25.61 1.32 -8.98
C GLY A 77 25.68 -0.06 -9.60
N LEU A 78 26.86 -0.41 -10.09
CA LEU A 78 27.17 -1.69 -10.72
C LEU A 78 28.19 -2.45 -9.88
N PHE A 79 27.96 -3.74 -9.70
CA PHE A 79 28.91 -4.68 -9.13
C PHE A 79 29.76 -5.29 -10.26
N TYR A 80 31.06 -5.04 -10.26
CA TYR A 80 32.01 -5.63 -11.20
C TYR A 80 32.82 -6.73 -10.53
N PRO A 81 32.94 -7.94 -11.11
CA PRO A 81 33.83 -8.96 -10.60
C PRO A 81 35.29 -8.55 -10.88
N GLU A 82 36.01 -8.11 -9.86
CA GLU A 82 37.40 -7.62 -9.96
C GLU A 82 38.24 -8.24 -8.83
N GLY A 83 39.49 -8.60 -9.10
CA GLY A 83 40.45 -9.03 -8.06
C GLY A 83 40.10 -10.34 -7.31
N GLY A 84 39.11 -11.10 -7.76
CA GLY A 84 38.63 -12.30 -7.07
C GLY A 84 37.52 -12.03 -6.05
N ASP A 85 37.01 -10.80 -6.02
CA ASP A 85 35.85 -10.34 -5.27
C ASP A 85 34.99 -9.43 -6.18
N TYR A 86 34.38 -8.36 -5.66
CA TYR A 86 33.70 -7.34 -6.44
C TYR A 86 34.15 -5.92 -6.12
N VAL A 87 33.96 -5.03 -7.09
CA VAL A 87 33.98 -3.58 -6.88
C VAL A 87 32.59 -3.03 -7.16
N PHE A 88 32.04 -2.30 -6.19
CA PHE A 88 30.79 -1.57 -6.38
C PHE A 88 31.09 -0.14 -6.84
N GLU A 89 30.71 0.18 -8.07
CA GLU A 89 30.88 1.49 -8.65
C GLU A 89 29.54 2.23 -8.72
N ALA A 90 29.40 3.29 -7.93
CA ALA A 90 28.20 4.10 -7.91
C ALA A 90 28.07 4.92 -9.18
N LYS A 91 26.89 4.87 -9.80
CA LYS A 91 26.51 5.72 -10.93
C LYS A 91 25.67 6.91 -10.49
N HIS A 92 24.89 6.71 -9.44
CA HIS A 92 23.93 7.69 -8.95
C HIS A 92 23.87 7.63 -7.42
N ILE A 93 23.97 8.79 -6.76
CA ILE A 93 23.85 8.93 -5.30
C ILE A 93 22.61 9.76 -4.98
N ILE A 94 21.74 9.26 -4.10
CA ILE A 94 20.61 10.02 -3.55
C ILE A 94 20.91 10.36 -2.10
N PHE A 95 21.08 11.66 -1.82
CA PHE A 95 21.27 12.17 -0.47
C PHE A 95 19.93 12.47 0.20
N THR A 96 19.82 12.24 1.50
CA THR A 96 18.59 12.52 2.25
C THR A 96 18.36 14.01 2.50
N GLY A 97 19.38 14.84 2.37
CA GLY A 97 19.34 16.30 2.58
C GLY A 97 20.64 16.94 2.14
N ASN A 98 20.83 18.25 2.35
CA ASN A 98 22.09 18.93 2.04
C ASN A 98 23.14 18.68 3.12
N GLU A 99 22.73 18.66 4.39
CA GLU A 99 23.60 18.35 5.52
C GLU A 99 23.61 16.84 5.86
N ALA A 100 24.64 16.40 6.60
CA ALA A 100 24.83 14.98 6.92
C ALA A 100 23.72 14.38 7.80
N ASN A 101 23.09 15.21 8.64
CA ASN A 101 22.01 14.86 9.56
C ASN A 101 20.65 15.41 9.11
N GLU A 102 20.53 15.87 7.86
CA GLU A 102 19.29 16.39 7.31
C GLU A 102 18.55 15.30 6.53
N PHE A 103 17.25 15.18 6.83
CA PHE A 103 16.32 14.31 6.13
C PHE A 103 15.18 15.17 5.59
N ARG A 104 15.22 15.50 4.29
CA ARG A 104 14.18 16.30 3.62
C ARG A 104 12.80 15.71 3.81
N PHE A 105 12.69 14.38 3.87
CA PHE A 105 11.41 13.72 4.10
C PHE A 105 10.84 13.88 5.51
N GLU A 106 11.58 14.49 6.44
CA GLU A 106 11.11 14.86 7.77
C GLU A 106 10.61 16.31 7.83
N THR A 107 10.72 17.10 6.74
CA THR A 107 10.12 18.43 6.72
C THR A 107 8.60 18.31 6.76
N GLN A 108 7.96 19.24 7.47
CA GLN A 108 6.54 19.19 7.80
C GLN A 108 5.60 19.06 6.59
N ASP A 109 6.00 19.61 5.44
CA ASP A 109 5.21 19.64 4.21
C ASP A 109 5.61 18.57 3.18
N TRP A 110 6.67 17.80 3.42
CA TRP A 110 7.19 16.82 2.46
C TRP A 110 6.14 15.80 2.03
N TRP A 111 5.50 15.16 3.00
CA TRP A 111 4.51 14.13 2.75
C TRP A 111 3.21 14.70 2.20
N ILE A 112 2.88 15.95 2.53
CA ILE A 112 1.74 16.66 1.95
C ILE A 112 1.98 16.84 0.45
N LYS A 113 3.13 17.36 0.05
CA LYS A 113 3.52 17.54 -1.36
C LYS A 113 3.57 16.22 -2.12
N GLN A 114 4.19 15.19 -1.54
CA GLN A 114 4.25 13.85 -2.14
C GLN A 114 2.85 13.27 -2.42
N ILE A 115 1.94 13.36 -1.44
CA ILE A 115 0.57 12.85 -1.58
C ILE A 115 -0.21 13.70 -2.58
N SER A 116 -0.07 15.02 -2.58
CA SER A 116 -0.65 15.90 -3.61
C SER A 116 -0.20 15.52 -5.02
N ALA A 117 1.10 15.22 -5.22
CA ALA A 117 1.63 14.81 -6.51
C ALA A 117 1.03 13.48 -6.99
N LEU A 118 0.94 12.48 -6.11
CA LEU A 118 0.30 11.20 -6.39
C LEU A 118 -1.18 11.36 -6.73
N ALA A 119 -1.92 12.11 -5.91
CA ALA A 119 -3.34 12.34 -6.10
C ALA A 119 -3.61 13.07 -7.42
N LYS A 120 -2.80 14.08 -7.76
CA LYS A 120 -2.87 14.77 -9.06
C LYS A 120 -2.65 13.80 -10.23
N PHE A 121 -1.68 12.89 -10.15
CA PHE A 121 -1.45 11.88 -11.19
C PHE A 121 -2.68 11.00 -11.38
N TYR A 122 -3.18 10.37 -10.32
CA TYR A 122 -4.33 9.46 -10.42
C TYR A 122 -5.63 10.17 -10.81
N PHE A 123 -5.85 11.39 -10.30
CA PHE A 123 -6.99 12.21 -10.68
C PHE A 123 -6.97 12.49 -12.18
N ASN A 124 -5.86 12.98 -12.72
CA ASN A 124 -5.73 13.27 -14.15
C ASN A 124 -5.82 12.01 -15.02
N ALA A 125 -5.27 10.89 -14.56
CA ALA A 125 -5.33 9.62 -15.28
C ALA A 125 -6.76 9.07 -15.39
N GLN A 126 -7.55 9.22 -14.31
CA GLN A 126 -8.91 8.69 -14.27
C GLN A 126 -9.96 9.66 -14.81
N PHE A 127 -9.77 10.97 -14.60
CA PHE A 127 -10.73 12.04 -14.90
C PHE A 127 -10.04 13.21 -15.64
N PRO A 128 -9.51 12.98 -16.85
CA PRO A 128 -8.68 13.96 -17.57
C PRO A 128 -9.41 15.24 -18.01
N ASP A 129 -10.74 15.23 -18.04
CA ASP A 129 -11.62 16.35 -18.38
C ASP A 129 -12.26 16.99 -17.14
N ASP A 130 -11.75 16.68 -15.94
CA ASP A 130 -12.30 17.06 -14.63
C ASP A 130 -13.75 16.58 -14.38
N ILE A 131 -14.28 15.71 -15.25
CA ILE A 131 -15.57 15.05 -15.05
C ILE A 131 -15.34 13.75 -14.28
N ILE A 132 -15.63 13.78 -12.99
CA ILE A 132 -15.54 12.60 -12.13
C ILE A 132 -16.73 11.68 -12.45
N ASP A 133 -16.47 10.70 -13.32
CA ASP A 133 -17.36 9.59 -13.67
C ASP A 133 -16.63 8.26 -13.52
N TYR A 134 -17.00 7.49 -12.50
CA TYR A 134 -16.41 6.19 -12.21
C TYR A 134 -16.82 5.09 -13.20
N HIS A 135 -17.84 5.26 -14.06
CA HIS A 135 -18.04 4.33 -15.18
C HIS A 135 -16.87 4.36 -16.17
N SER A 136 -16.17 5.49 -16.27
CA SER A 136 -14.97 5.65 -17.09
C SER A 136 -13.69 5.19 -16.39
N TYR A 137 -13.72 4.90 -15.08
CA TYR A 137 -12.57 4.44 -14.30
C TYR A 137 -11.97 3.16 -14.88
N ARG A 138 -10.65 3.00 -14.81
CA ARG A 138 -9.98 1.74 -15.15
C ARG A 138 -8.97 1.37 -14.08
N THR A 139 -9.00 0.12 -13.64
CA THR A 139 -8.07 -0.43 -12.64
C THR A 139 -6.62 -0.31 -13.10
N ARG A 140 -6.36 -0.59 -14.39
CA ARG A 140 -4.99 -0.65 -14.94
C ARG A 140 -4.64 0.64 -15.68
N LEU A 141 -3.52 1.22 -15.30
CA LEU A 141 -2.92 2.41 -15.92
C LEU A 141 -1.49 2.07 -16.40
N THR A 142 -1.02 2.75 -17.46
CA THR A 142 0.40 2.78 -17.80
C THR A 142 1.18 3.69 -16.86
N LEU A 143 2.51 3.68 -16.95
CA LEU A 143 3.38 4.57 -16.16
C LEU A 143 3.09 6.06 -16.46
N GLU A 144 2.66 6.36 -17.69
CA GLU A 144 2.29 7.71 -18.14
C GLU A 144 0.85 8.10 -17.73
N GLY A 145 0.14 7.23 -17.02
CA GLY A 145 -1.24 7.46 -16.59
C GLY A 145 -2.30 7.21 -17.66
N LEU A 146 -1.96 6.48 -18.74
CA LEU A 146 -2.93 6.11 -19.76
C LEU A 146 -3.76 4.91 -19.30
N LYS A 147 -5.07 4.96 -19.50
CA LYS A 147 -5.97 3.84 -19.21
C LYS A 147 -5.65 2.66 -20.13
N VAL A 148 -5.34 1.50 -19.54
CA VAL A 148 -5.17 0.26 -20.29
C VAL A 148 -6.55 -0.30 -20.62
N GLU A 149 -6.77 -0.70 -21.87
CA GLU A 149 -8.03 -1.28 -22.29
C GLU A 149 -8.40 -2.48 -21.41
N SER A 150 -9.57 -2.36 -20.79
CA SER A 150 -10.19 -3.37 -19.94
C SER A 150 -11.63 -2.95 -19.69
N THR A 151 -12.51 -3.93 -19.48
CA THR A 151 -13.86 -3.72 -18.96
C THR A 151 -13.90 -3.87 -17.44
N ARG A 152 -12.86 -4.48 -16.86
CA ARG A 152 -12.78 -4.83 -15.43
C ARG A 152 -12.56 -3.60 -14.55
N GLN A 153 -13.35 -3.53 -13.49
CA GLN A 153 -13.18 -2.61 -12.37
C GLN A 153 -13.21 -3.39 -11.06
N GLU A 154 -12.13 -3.30 -10.28
CA GLU A 154 -11.92 -4.07 -9.05
C GLU A 154 -12.29 -3.22 -7.83
N THR A 155 -13.06 -3.80 -6.91
CA THR A 155 -13.66 -3.07 -5.78
C THR A 155 -12.62 -2.53 -4.81
N ASP A 156 -11.66 -3.36 -4.43
CA ASP A 156 -10.59 -2.99 -3.50
C ASP A 156 -9.70 -1.88 -4.08
N THR A 157 -9.44 -1.92 -5.38
CA THR A 157 -8.63 -0.91 -6.08
C THR A 157 -9.35 0.42 -6.18
N ILE A 158 -10.65 0.43 -6.50
CA ILE A 158 -11.47 1.65 -6.43
C ILE A 158 -11.46 2.20 -5.00
N SER A 159 -11.68 1.35 -4.00
CA SER A 159 -11.72 1.76 -2.59
C SER A 159 -10.39 2.36 -2.12
N ARG A 160 -9.25 1.78 -2.50
CA ARG A 160 -7.92 2.35 -2.21
C ARG A 160 -7.67 3.68 -2.90
N MET A 161 -8.17 3.86 -4.13
CA MET A 161 -8.09 5.15 -4.80
C MET A 161 -8.95 6.21 -4.09
N VAL A 162 -10.15 5.85 -3.66
CA VAL A 162 -11.02 6.70 -2.84
C VAL A 162 -10.32 7.09 -1.53
N TYR A 163 -9.66 6.13 -0.86
CA TYR A 163 -8.84 6.42 0.34
C TYR A 163 -7.76 7.45 0.06
N GLY A 164 -7.05 7.32 -1.07
CA GLY A 164 -6.04 8.28 -1.51
C GLY A 164 -6.61 9.68 -1.70
N PHE A 165 -7.75 9.81 -2.39
CA PHE A 165 -8.39 11.12 -2.60
C PHE A 165 -8.92 11.73 -1.30
N ALA A 166 -9.62 10.96 -0.46
CA ALA A 166 -10.10 11.42 0.84
C ALA A 166 -8.94 11.88 1.75
N THR A 167 -7.84 11.11 1.79
CA THR A 167 -6.64 11.47 2.56
C THR A 167 -5.97 12.73 2.02
N THR A 168 -5.92 12.88 0.70
CA THR A 168 -5.37 14.10 0.10
C THR A 168 -6.19 15.32 0.49
N TYR A 169 -7.52 15.23 0.44
CA TYR A 169 -8.40 16.31 0.92
C TYR A 169 -8.13 16.65 2.40
N LEU A 170 -7.99 15.66 3.28
CA LEU A 170 -7.69 15.91 4.69
C LEU A 170 -6.35 16.64 4.91
N LEU A 171 -5.37 16.44 4.02
CA LEU A 171 -4.04 17.05 4.11
C LEU A 171 -3.94 18.42 3.42
N THR A 172 -4.73 18.64 2.36
CA THR A 172 -4.58 19.82 1.48
C THR A 172 -5.77 20.77 1.49
N GLY A 173 -6.97 20.27 1.83
CA GLY A 173 -8.23 21.00 1.72
C GLY A 173 -8.73 21.21 0.28
N GLU A 174 -8.18 20.51 -0.72
CA GLU A 174 -8.61 20.66 -2.12
C GLU A 174 -9.90 19.89 -2.42
N ASP A 175 -11.03 20.60 -2.55
CA ASP A 175 -12.39 20.04 -2.71
C ASP A 175 -12.54 19.00 -3.83
N ARG A 176 -11.81 19.15 -4.95
CA ARG A 176 -11.89 18.16 -6.05
C ARG A 176 -11.59 16.73 -5.61
N TYR A 177 -10.72 16.56 -4.61
CA TYR A 177 -10.40 15.24 -4.08
C TYR A 177 -11.50 14.72 -3.14
N LEU A 178 -12.17 15.61 -2.40
CA LEU A 178 -13.36 15.22 -1.65
C LEU A 178 -14.48 14.76 -2.60
N VAL A 179 -14.78 15.55 -3.64
CA VAL A 179 -15.80 15.21 -4.63
C VAL A 179 -15.48 13.87 -5.31
N ALA A 180 -14.20 13.60 -5.61
CA ALA A 180 -13.77 12.32 -6.15
C ALA A 180 -14.01 11.17 -5.16
N ALA A 181 -13.66 11.36 -3.88
CA ALA A 181 -13.88 10.36 -2.84
C ALA A 181 -15.37 10.08 -2.59
N GLU A 182 -16.23 11.10 -2.53
CA GLU A 182 -17.67 10.95 -2.35
C GLU A 182 -18.30 10.18 -3.51
N LYS A 183 -18.02 10.59 -4.76
CA LYS A 183 -18.53 9.91 -5.96
C LYS A 183 -18.02 8.48 -6.07
N GLY A 184 -16.76 8.22 -5.74
CA GLY A 184 -16.22 6.86 -5.73
C GLY A 184 -16.85 5.99 -4.66
N THR A 185 -17.12 6.55 -3.48
CA THR A 185 -17.83 5.86 -2.41
C THR A 185 -19.27 5.54 -2.81
N GLU A 186 -19.99 6.50 -3.39
CA GLU A 186 -21.34 6.28 -3.91
C GLU A 186 -21.36 5.21 -5.01
N TYR A 187 -20.37 5.23 -5.90
CA TYR A 187 -20.20 4.24 -6.95
C TYR A 187 -20.01 2.83 -6.39
N LEU A 188 -19.10 2.66 -5.42
CA LEU A 188 -18.90 1.40 -4.71
C LEU A 188 -20.21 0.90 -4.08
N ARG A 189 -20.91 1.77 -3.33
CA ARG A 189 -22.13 1.44 -2.61
C ARG A 189 -23.29 1.06 -3.53
N THR A 190 -23.35 1.66 -4.72
CA THR A 190 -24.42 1.44 -5.70
C THR A 190 -24.17 0.19 -6.53
N HIS A 191 -22.94 0.00 -7.01
CA HIS A 191 -22.63 -1.01 -8.02
C HIS A 191 -21.94 -2.25 -7.45
N LEU A 192 -21.10 -2.10 -6.43
CA LEU A 192 -20.16 -3.14 -5.97
C LEU A 192 -20.48 -3.68 -4.56
N ARG A 193 -21.56 -3.22 -3.94
CA ARG A 193 -22.09 -3.74 -2.67
C ARG A 193 -23.32 -4.61 -2.90
N ALA A 194 -23.51 -5.62 -2.06
CA ALA A 194 -24.76 -6.31 -1.84
C ALA A 194 -25.15 -6.25 -0.36
N ILE A 195 -26.45 -6.04 -0.11
CA ILE A 195 -27.02 -5.95 1.23
C ILE A 195 -27.96 -7.15 1.39
N ASP A 196 -27.76 -7.91 2.46
CA ASP A 196 -28.72 -8.88 2.95
C ASP A 196 -29.29 -8.37 4.29
N GLU A 197 -30.49 -7.80 4.22
CA GLU A 197 -31.20 -7.20 5.35
C GLU A 197 -31.63 -8.26 6.39
N ASP A 198 -31.96 -9.48 5.95
CA ASP A 198 -32.41 -10.55 6.84
C ASP A 198 -31.24 -11.11 7.64
N ALA A 199 -30.07 -11.22 7.00
CA ALA A 199 -28.84 -11.67 7.64
C ALA A 199 -28.11 -10.57 8.42
N ASP A 200 -28.52 -9.30 8.26
CA ASP A 200 -27.89 -8.08 8.77
C ASP A 200 -26.41 -7.95 8.35
N ILE A 201 -26.13 -8.19 7.06
CA ILE A 201 -24.77 -8.15 6.50
C ILE A 201 -24.68 -7.34 5.21
N VAL A 202 -23.49 -6.80 4.99
CA VAL A 202 -23.04 -6.28 3.71
C VAL A 202 -21.84 -7.08 3.26
N TYR A 203 -21.84 -7.47 1.99
CA TYR A 203 -20.66 -8.01 1.32
C TYR A 203 -20.44 -7.27 0.00
N TRP A 204 -19.21 -7.29 -0.45
CA TRP A 204 -18.72 -6.56 -1.60
C TRP A 204 -18.35 -7.54 -2.71
N TYR A 205 -18.80 -7.28 -3.93
CA TYR A 205 -18.38 -8.04 -5.10
C TYR A 205 -16.89 -7.83 -5.31
N HIS A 206 -16.14 -8.87 -5.67
CA HIS A 206 -14.72 -8.74 -6.06
C HIS A 206 -14.54 -7.64 -7.12
N ALA A 207 -15.38 -7.66 -8.15
CA ALA A 207 -15.29 -6.73 -9.27
C ALA A 207 -16.59 -6.60 -10.05
N MET A 208 -16.56 -5.76 -11.08
CA MET A 208 -17.52 -5.81 -12.18
C MET A 208 -16.87 -5.55 -13.53
N ASP A 209 -17.49 -6.07 -14.59
CA ASP A 209 -17.17 -5.69 -15.96
C ASP A 209 -18.17 -4.62 -16.44
N VAL A 210 -17.65 -3.51 -16.97
CA VAL A 210 -18.42 -2.39 -17.55
C VAL A 210 -18.15 -2.32 -19.06
N GLU A 211 -19.14 -2.67 -19.88
CA GLU A 211 -19.02 -2.67 -21.35
C GLU A 211 -20.33 -2.21 -22.00
N GLY A 212 -20.28 -1.22 -22.90
CA GLY A 212 -21.44 -0.79 -23.68
C GLY A 212 -22.66 -0.37 -22.82
N GLY A 213 -22.42 0.17 -21.62
CA GLY A 213 -23.46 0.54 -20.66
C GLY A 213 -24.09 -0.63 -19.90
N ARG A 214 -23.54 -1.85 -20.02
CA ARG A 214 -23.94 -3.01 -19.23
C ARG A 214 -22.93 -3.26 -18.11
N GLU A 215 -23.44 -3.72 -16.99
CA GLU A 215 -22.67 -4.08 -15.81
C GLU A 215 -22.84 -5.57 -15.52
N ARG A 216 -21.73 -6.29 -15.37
CA ARG A 216 -21.73 -7.68 -14.91
C ARG A 216 -20.92 -7.76 -13.62
N LYS A 217 -21.60 -8.01 -12.51
CA LYS A 217 -20.96 -8.18 -11.20
C LYS A 217 -20.27 -9.55 -11.10
N ILE A 218 -19.13 -9.57 -10.45
CA ILE A 218 -18.29 -10.75 -10.25
C ILE A 218 -18.12 -10.89 -8.74
N PHE A 219 -18.74 -11.93 -8.19
CA PHE A 219 -18.83 -12.08 -6.75
C PHE A 219 -17.57 -12.67 -6.15
N ALA A 220 -17.20 -13.89 -6.56
CA ALA A 220 -16.00 -14.55 -6.08
C ALA A 220 -14.73 -13.91 -6.66
N SER A 221 -13.63 -14.01 -5.92
CA SER A 221 -12.36 -13.47 -6.36
C SER A 221 -11.85 -14.19 -7.61
N GLN A 222 -11.17 -13.42 -8.46
CA GLN A 222 -10.45 -13.92 -9.63
C GLN A 222 -8.95 -13.67 -9.53
N PHE A 223 -8.45 -13.32 -8.33
CA PHE A 223 -7.04 -13.15 -8.08
C PHE A 223 -6.38 -14.46 -7.69
N GLY A 224 -5.27 -14.76 -8.36
CA GLY A 224 -4.22 -15.70 -7.92
C GLY A 224 -4.71 -16.89 -7.11
N ASP A 225 -4.30 -16.92 -5.84
CA ASP A 225 -4.64 -17.96 -4.87
C ASP A 225 -6.07 -17.83 -4.32
N ASP A 226 -6.67 -16.64 -4.29
CA ASP A 226 -8.04 -16.42 -3.76
C ASP A 226 -9.18 -16.92 -4.69
N TYR A 227 -8.83 -17.54 -5.82
CA TYR A 227 -9.76 -17.86 -6.93
C TYR A 227 -11.01 -18.67 -6.48
N ASP A 228 -12.19 -18.25 -6.95
CA ASP A 228 -13.49 -18.86 -6.65
C ASP A 228 -13.90 -18.87 -5.16
N ALA A 229 -13.26 -18.03 -4.32
CA ALA A 229 -13.63 -17.82 -2.92
C ALA A 229 -14.05 -16.36 -2.62
N ILE A 230 -14.52 -16.10 -1.39
CA ILE A 230 -14.65 -14.74 -0.84
C ILE A 230 -13.52 -14.53 0.17
N PRO A 231 -12.43 -13.84 -0.19
CA PRO A 231 -11.36 -13.51 0.74
C PRO A 231 -11.77 -12.39 1.70
N ALA A 232 -11.44 -12.53 2.98
CA ALA A 232 -11.64 -11.51 4.01
C ALA A 232 -10.95 -10.19 3.63
N TYR A 233 -9.74 -10.30 3.07
CA TYR A 233 -8.93 -9.17 2.62
C TYR A 233 -9.67 -8.23 1.66
N GLU A 234 -10.36 -8.75 0.65
CA GLU A 234 -11.09 -7.90 -0.30
C GLU A 234 -12.24 -7.16 0.38
N GLN A 235 -12.94 -7.83 1.31
CA GLN A 235 -14.02 -7.20 2.09
C GLN A 235 -13.48 -6.12 3.04
N ILE A 236 -12.30 -6.35 3.63
CA ILE A 236 -11.62 -5.37 4.50
C ILE A 236 -11.24 -4.13 3.69
N TYR A 237 -10.61 -4.31 2.54
CA TYR A 237 -10.17 -3.19 1.70
C TYR A 237 -11.31 -2.53 0.93
N ALA A 238 -12.45 -3.20 0.73
CA ALA A 238 -13.66 -2.53 0.25
C ALA A 238 -14.10 -1.40 1.18
N LEU A 239 -13.85 -1.49 2.50
CA LEU A 239 -14.15 -0.45 3.47
C LEU A 239 -13.13 0.70 3.54
N ALA A 240 -11.93 0.55 2.98
CA ALA A 240 -10.84 1.50 3.19
C ALA A 240 -11.20 2.93 2.72
N GLY A 241 -11.60 3.07 1.46
CA GLY A 241 -12.07 4.33 0.89
C GLY A 241 -13.32 4.87 1.58
N PRO A 242 -14.42 4.10 1.63
CA PRO A 242 -15.66 4.54 2.27
C PRO A 242 -15.45 5.07 3.69
N ILE A 243 -14.72 4.37 4.56
CA ILE A 243 -14.51 4.84 5.94
C ILE A 243 -13.65 6.11 6.00
N GLN A 244 -12.66 6.27 5.11
CA GLN A 244 -11.91 7.52 5.03
C GLN A 244 -12.79 8.68 4.52
N THR A 245 -13.73 8.43 3.62
CA THR A 245 -14.76 9.40 3.22
C THR A 245 -15.69 9.72 4.40
N TYR A 246 -16.13 8.71 5.16
CA TYR A 246 -16.97 8.90 6.36
C TYR A 246 -16.30 9.77 7.42
N ARG A 247 -14.98 9.65 7.63
CA ARG A 247 -14.23 10.55 8.53
C ARG A 247 -14.37 12.02 8.17
N ILE A 248 -14.64 12.34 6.91
CA ILE A 248 -14.80 13.71 6.41
C ILE A 248 -16.27 14.12 6.45
N THR A 249 -17.16 13.27 5.96
CA THR A 249 -18.56 13.64 5.67
C THR A 249 -19.53 13.30 6.79
N GLY A 250 -19.21 12.31 7.62
CA GLY A 250 -20.12 11.76 8.63
C GLY A 250 -21.35 11.06 8.02
N ASP A 251 -21.34 10.66 6.74
CA ASP A 251 -22.49 10.04 6.08
C ASP A 251 -22.92 8.73 6.80
N PRO A 252 -24.09 8.70 7.46
CA PRO A 252 -24.54 7.54 8.23
C PRO A 252 -24.76 6.31 7.34
N ALA A 253 -24.96 6.49 6.03
CA ALA A 253 -25.15 5.40 5.10
C ALA A 253 -23.84 4.62 4.85
N ILE A 254 -22.69 5.27 5.00
CA ILE A 254 -21.37 4.61 4.99
C ILE A 254 -21.14 3.86 6.31
N LEU A 255 -21.46 4.49 7.44
CA LEU A 255 -21.32 3.84 8.76
C LEU A 255 -22.13 2.55 8.82
N ARG A 256 -23.38 2.57 8.35
CA ARG A 256 -24.24 1.39 8.26
C ARG A 256 -23.59 0.26 7.45
N ASP A 257 -23.00 0.58 6.30
CA ASP A 257 -22.33 -0.43 5.47
C ASP A 257 -21.15 -1.07 6.19
N ALA A 258 -20.37 -0.26 6.92
CA ALA A 258 -19.24 -0.76 7.68
C ALA A 258 -19.68 -1.65 8.84
N GLU A 259 -20.72 -1.26 9.59
CA GLU A 259 -21.28 -2.09 10.67
C GLU A 259 -21.81 -3.43 10.14
N MET A 260 -22.57 -3.42 9.05
CA MET A 260 -23.07 -4.64 8.42
C MET A 260 -21.94 -5.49 7.78
N THR A 261 -20.85 -4.88 7.30
CA THR A 261 -19.67 -5.63 6.85
C THR A 261 -18.91 -6.24 8.03
N ILE A 262 -18.85 -5.56 9.19
CA ILE A 262 -18.33 -6.13 10.43
C ILE A 262 -19.17 -7.33 10.89
N ASN A 263 -20.49 -7.27 10.72
CA ASN A 263 -21.37 -8.41 10.98
C ASN A 263 -21.05 -9.61 10.06
N LEU A 264 -20.76 -9.37 8.77
CA LEU A 264 -20.28 -10.42 7.85
C LEU A 264 -19.04 -11.13 8.43
N PHE A 265 -18.03 -10.36 8.86
CA PHE A 265 -16.82 -10.91 9.45
C PHE A 265 -17.13 -11.73 10.71
N ASN A 266 -17.91 -11.17 11.63
CA ASN A 266 -18.22 -11.82 12.91
C ASN A 266 -19.10 -13.07 12.79
N LYS A 267 -19.90 -13.16 11.72
CA LYS A 267 -20.83 -14.27 11.48
C LYS A 267 -20.17 -15.41 10.71
N TYR A 268 -19.35 -15.11 9.71
CA TYR A 268 -18.85 -16.12 8.77
C TYR A 268 -17.32 -16.31 8.79
N PHE A 269 -16.55 -15.29 9.15
CA PHE A 269 -15.09 -15.37 9.16
C PHE A 269 -14.51 -15.59 10.55
N LEU A 270 -15.15 -15.13 11.63
CA LEU A 270 -14.62 -15.23 12.99
C LEU A 270 -14.47 -16.69 13.44
N ASP A 271 -13.26 -17.08 13.82
CA ASP A 271 -13.00 -18.36 14.48
C ASP A 271 -13.19 -18.21 15.99
N ARG A 272 -14.35 -18.63 16.48
CA ARG A 272 -14.70 -18.58 17.90
C ARG A 272 -13.92 -19.57 18.77
N GLU A 273 -13.26 -20.56 18.18
CA GLU A 273 -12.49 -21.57 18.92
C GLU A 273 -11.05 -21.13 19.15
N LYS A 274 -10.39 -20.60 18.11
CA LYS A 274 -8.97 -20.22 18.17
C LYS A 274 -8.71 -18.71 18.08
N GLY A 275 -9.75 -17.88 18.00
CA GLY A 275 -9.64 -16.43 17.84
C GLY A 275 -9.25 -16.00 16.42
N GLY A 276 -9.33 -14.70 16.12
CA GLY A 276 -9.09 -14.13 14.79
C GLY A 276 -10.06 -14.62 13.71
N TYR A 277 -9.73 -14.36 12.45
CA TYR A 277 -10.64 -14.55 11.32
C TYR A 277 -10.03 -15.51 10.29
N PHE A 278 -10.86 -16.38 9.72
CA PHE A 278 -10.51 -17.17 8.56
C PHE A 278 -10.20 -16.27 7.37
N SER A 279 -9.31 -16.71 6.48
CA SER A 279 -8.94 -15.92 5.32
C SER A 279 -9.98 -15.93 4.22
N HIS A 280 -10.79 -16.99 4.13
CA HIS A 280 -11.74 -17.21 3.04
C HIS A 280 -13.04 -17.83 3.55
N ILE A 281 -14.13 -17.56 2.84
CA ILE A 281 -15.39 -18.32 2.92
C ILE A 281 -15.84 -18.74 1.53
N ASP A 282 -16.57 -19.86 1.45
CA ASP A 282 -17.19 -20.32 0.21
C ASP A 282 -18.31 -19.35 -0.24
N PRO A 283 -18.38 -18.98 -1.53
CA PRO A 283 -19.37 -18.00 -2.01
C PRO A 283 -20.84 -18.45 -1.95
N VAL A 284 -21.11 -19.73 -1.72
CA VAL A 284 -22.48 -20.29 -1.68
C VAL A 284 -22.89 -20.58 -0.24
N ALA A 285 -22.07 -21.31 0.51
CA ALA A 285 -22.34 -21.74 1.87
C ALA A 285 -21.93 -20.70 2.91
N PHE A 286 -21.08 -19.73 2.56
CA PHE A 286 -20.47 -18.79 3.48
C PHE A 286 -19.75 -19.52 4.63
N ASP A 287 -19.13 -20.67 4.31
CA ASP A 287 -18.45 -21.52 5.27
C ASP A 287 -16.93 -21.52 5.00
N PRO A 288 -16.09 -21.10 5.97
CA PRO A 288 -14.64 -21.16 5.85
C PRO A 288 -14.09 -22.59 5.83
N ARG A 289 -14.92 -23.61 6.13
CA ARG A 289 -14.54 -25.03 6.19
C ARG A 289 -15.10 -25.83 5.01
N ALA A 290 -15.72 -25.19 4.03
CA ALA A 290 -16.20 -25.83 2.82
C ALA A 290 -15.07 -26.54 2.05
N GLU A 291 -15.37 -27.67 1.41
CA GLU A 291 -14.39 -28.42 0.63
C GLU A 291 -13.96 -27.70 -0.65
N SER A 292 -14.81 -26.82 -1.20
CA SER A 292 -14.55 -25.98 -2.37
C SER A 292 -13.36 -25.04 -2.21
N LEU A 293 -12.98 -24.69 -0.98
CA LEU A 293 -11.88 -23.78 -0.69
C LEU A 293 -10.48 -24.42 -0.84
N ASP A 294 -10.40 -25.74 -1.02
CA ASP A 294 -9.15 -26.49 -1.18
C ASP A 294 -8.04 -26.04 -0.22
N GLN A 295 -6.94 -25.46 -0.73
CA GLN A 295 -5.79 -25.02 0.07
C GLN A 295 -6.11 -23.88 1.05
N HIS A 296 -7.18 -23.11 0.82
CA HIS A 296 -7.63 -21.99 1.66
C HIS A 296 -8.56 -22.41 2.80
N ARG A 297 -9.01 -23.68 2.79
CA ARG A 297 -9.95 -24.22 3.77
C ARG A 297 -9.44 -24.06 5.20
N ALA A 298 -10.23 -23.39 6.03
CA ALA A 298 -9.99 -23.15 7.45
C ALA A 298 -8.61 -22.52 7.76
N ARG A 299 -8.06 -21.74 6.82
CA ARG A 299 -6.81 -21.00 6.98
C ARG A 299 -7.04 -19.63 7.57
N LYS A 300 -5.99 -19.09 8.18
CA LYS A 300 -5.87 -17.69 8.60
C LYS A 300 -4.50 -17.21 8.16
N ASN A 301 -4.39 -15.91 7.93
CA ASN A 301 -3.14 -15.26 7.56
C ASN A 301 -3.12 -13.82 8.07
N TRP A 302 -2.01 -13.12 7.85
CA TRP A 302 -1.87 -11.72 8.24
C TRP A 302 -3.00 -10.88 7.66
N ASN A 303 -3.33 -11.06 6.39
CA ASN A 303 -4.33 -10.25 5.71
C ASN A 303 -5.73 -10.37 6.34
N SER A 304 -6.10 -11.58 6.77
CA SER A 304 -7.40 -11.83 7.40
C SER A 304 -7.53 -11.30 8.83
N VAL A 305 -6.41 -11.05 9.52
CA VAL A 305 -6.42 -10.61 10.94
C VAL A 305 -5.89 -9.19 11.06
N GLY A 306 -4.68 -8.94 10.58
CA GLY A 306 -3.97 -7.68 10.69
C GLY A 306 -4.60 -6.55 9.88
N ASP A 307 -5.05 -6.80 8.64
CA ASP A 307 -5.43 -5.72 7.74
C ASP A 307 -6.69 -4.96 8.17
N HIS A 308 -7.53 -5.54 9.03
CA HIS A 308 -8.66 -4.85 9.65
C HIS A 308 -8.23 -3.53 10.30
N ALA A 309 -7.10 -3.53 11.00
CA ALA A 309 -6.61 -2.37 11.75
C ALA A 309 -6.26 -1.17 10.84
N PRO A 310 -5.30 -1.26 9.90
CA PRO A 310 -4.92 -0.14 9.06
C PRO A 310 -5.94 0.20 7.97
N ALA A 311 -6.70 -0.77 7.47
CA ALA A 311 -7.56 -0.53 6.30
C ALA A 311 -8.76 0.37 6.65
N TYR A 312 -9.47 0.06 7.73
CA TYR A 312 -10.70 0.80 8.07
C TYR A 312 -10.91 1.00 9.57
N LEU A 313 -10.51 0.05 10.43
CA LEU A 313 -10.97 0.01 11.82
C LEU A 313 -10.39 1.16 12.66
N ILE A 314 -9.11 1.51 12.48
CA ILE A 314 -8.52 2.71 13.12
C ILE A 314 -9.27 3.96 12.70
N ASN A 315 -9.56 4.11 11.40
CA ASN A 315 -10.26 5.28 10.87
C ASN A 315 -11.72 5.35 11.34
N LEU A 316 -12.39 4.21 11.47
CA LEU A 316 -13.74 4.09 12.00
C LEU A 316 -13.79 4.47 13.48
N TRP A 317 -12.84 4.00 14.28
CA TRP A 317 -12.70 4.41 15.68
C TRP A 317 -12.42 5.91 15.79
N LEU A 318 -11.50 6.46 14.99
CA LEU A 318 -11.20 7.90 15.00
C LEU A 318 -12.41 8.76 14.59
N ALA A 319 -13.28 8.27 13.71
CA ALA A 319 -14.49 8.97 13.31
C ALA A 319 -15.59 8.96 14.38
N THR A 320 -15.76 7.82 15.06
CA THR A 320 -16.93 7.55 15.93
C THR A 320 -16.63 7.75 17.41
N GLY A 321 -15.39 7.48 17.84
CA GLY A 321 -14.99 7.44 19.24
C GLY A 321 -15.59 6.26 20.03
N GLU A 322 -16.21 5.27 19.37
CA GLU A 322 -16.89 4.17 20.07
C GLU A 322 -15.91 3.10 20.58
N ASP A 323 -16.05 2.75 21.87
CA ASP A 323 -15.21 1.76 22.55
C ASP A 323 -15.22 0.39 21.85
N LYS A 324 -16.35 -0.01 21.24
CA LYS A 324 -16.46 -1.29 20.53
C LYS A 324 -15.41 -1.46 19.42
N TYR A 325 -15.01 -0.38 18.76
CA TYR A 325 -13.98 -0.43 17.71
C TYR A 325 -12.56 -0.40 18.29
N ALA A 326 -12.36 0.28 19.42
CA ALA A 326 -11.09 0.24 20.15
C ALA A 326 -10.83 -1.16 20.73
N ASP A 327 -11.84 -1.77 21.35
CA ASP A 327 -11.78 -3.13 21.86
C ASP A 327 -11.49 -4.13 20.73
N PHE A 328 -12.08 -3.91 19.55
CA PHE A 328 -11.78 -4.71 18.38
C PHE A 328 -10.29 -4.56 17.96
N LEU A 329 -9.75 -3.34 17.89
CA LEU A 329 -8.31 -3.13 17.63
C LEU A 329 -7.41 -3.85 18.64
N VAL A 330 -7.74 -3.78 19.93
CA VAL A 330 -6.98 -4.46 20.99
C VAL A 330 -7.01 -5.98 20.79
N SER A 331 -8.19 -6.55 20.52
CA SER A 331 -8.32 -7.99 20.29
C SER A 331 -7.50 -8.48 19.08
N LEU A 332 -7.41 -7.68 18.02
CA LEU A 332 -6.59 -7.99 16.85
C LEU A 332 -5.10 -7.92 17.20
N ALA A 333 -4.68 -6.89 17.94
CA ALA A 333 -3.30 -6.74 18.40
C ALA A 333 -2.88 -7.91 19.32
N ASP A 334 -3.74 -8.30 20.26
CA ASP A 334 -3.51 -9.46 21.14
C ASP A 334 -3.37 -10.76 20.33
N THR A 335 -4.27 -10.97 19.36
CA THR A 335 -4.21 -12.14 18.45
C THR A 335 -2.88 -12.15 17.68
N ILE A 336 -2.46 -11.00 17.16
CA ILE A 336 -1.21 -10.86 16.41
C ILE A 336 -0.01 -11.19 17.29
N VAL A 337 0.11 -10.55 18.45
CA VAL A 337 1.24 -10.75 19.38
C VAL A 337 1.29 -12.19 19.89
N GLN A 338 0.13 -12.81 20.14
CA GLN A 338 0.07 -14.18 20.63
C GLN A 338 0.44 -15.21 19.56
N HIS A 339 0.06 -15.00 18.30
CA HIS A 339 0.10 -16.05 17.29
C HIS A 339 1.09 -15.82 16.14
N PHE A 340 1.41 -14.60 15.73
CA PHE A 340 2.27 -14.37 14.57
C PHE A 340 3.80 -14.48 14.80
N PRO A 341 4.34 -14.36 16.03
CA PRO A 341 5.79 -14.52 16.22
C PRO A 341 6.34 -15.93 15.96
N ASP A 342 5.53 -16.99 16.11
CA ASP A 342 5.96 -18.39 15.92
C ASP A 342 5.59 -18.91 14.53
N TYR A 343 6.33 -18.48 13.51
CA TYR A 343 6.15 -18.91 12.12
C TYR A 343 6.20 -20.44 11.93
N ALA A 344 6.84 -21.19 12.83
CA ALA A 344 7.01 -22.63 12.68
C ALA A 344 5.80 -23.45 13.17
N HIS A 345 5.03 -22.94 14.13
CA HIS A 345 3.94 -23.70 14.77
C HIS A 345 2.61 -22.95 14.89
N SER A 346 2.56 -21.68 14.48
CA SER A 346 1.35 -20.88 14.58
C SER A 346 0.22 -21.45 13.70
N PRO A 347 -1.02 -21.53 14.21
CA PRO A 347 -2.17 -21.85 13.37
C PRO A 347 -2.61 -20.68 12.46
N PHE A 348 -1.89 -19.55 12.48
CA PHE A 348 -2.19 -18.33 11.74
C PHE A 348 -1.16 -17.99 10.64
N VAL A 349 -0.11 -18.79 10.49
CA VAL A 349 1.01 -18.58 9.56
C VAL A 349 1.24 -19.80 8.69
#